data_AF-A0A0H2XC12-F1
#
_entry.id   AF-A0A0H2XC12-F1
#
_cell.length_a   1.000
_cell.length_b   1.000
_cell.length_c   1.000
_cell.angle_alpha   90.00
_cell.angle_beta   90.00
_cell.angle_gamma   90.00
#
_symmetry.space_group_name_H-M   'P 1'
#
loop_
_entity.id
_entity.type
_entity.pdbx_description
1 polymer ?
#
loop_
_entity_poly.entity_id
_entity_poly.type
_entity_poly.pdbx_seq_one_letter_code
_entity_poly.pdbx_strand_id
1 'polypeptide(L)'
;MLEDAMARSTVTPPRWPKAFRMTALAGVAGLLALGSFSDFIPAPFMSGRSWIAPMWLLGAAMTAFIVVQGYRFGGWKVVVGKQLINTVLAICLAPPLLGLLCWIVLARGAPWIYTRIAGVGFEETHLMQTEYVRNARTCKYRLSGGPLEDRFPSHLCISEQLYRRHPDQPVAMRVRGQRSVLGMRIASALP
;
A
#
# COMPACT_ATOMS: atom_id res chain seq x y z
N MET A 1 7.95 60.16 -9.62
CA MET A 1 7.59 59.59 -8.31
C MET A 1 6.66 58.41 -8.56
N LEU A 2 7.23 57.36 -9.13
CA LEU A 2 6.67 56.01 -9.14
C LEU A 2 7.49 55.27 -8.09
N GLU A 3 6.85 54.67 -7.09
CA GLU A 3 7.27 53.49 -6.32
C GLU A 3 6.44 53.47 -5.02
N ASP A 4 6.23 52.27 -4.47
CA ASP A 4 5.54 51.97 -3.20
C ASP A 4 4.02 51.72 -3.22
N ALA A 5 3.53 51.09 -4.29
CA ALA A 5 2.32 50.26 -4.22
C ALA A 5 2.65 48.76 -4.28
N MET A 6 3.58 48.29 -3.44
CA MET A 6 3.75 46.85 -3.20
C MET A 6 2.72 46.37 -2.17
N ALA A 7 1.51 46.13 -2.66
CA ALA A 7 0.49 45.39 -1.96
C ALA A 7 1.04 44.00 -1.60
N ARG A 8 1.44 43.84 -0.34
CA ARG A 8 1.83 42.57 0.27
C ARG A 8 0.57 41.69 0.30
N SER A 9 0.33 40.95 -0.77
CA SER A 9 -0.74 39.95 -0.87
C SER A 9 -0.53 38.92 0.24
N THR A 10 -1.28 39.08 1.33
CA THR A 10 -1.40 38.08 2.39
C THR A 10 -2.11 36.89 1.78
N VAL A 11 -1.33 35.92 1.29
CA VAL A 11 -1.86 34.62 0.85
C VAL A 11 -2.44 33.93 2.08
N THR A 12 -3.72 34.17 2.34
CA THR A 12 -4.49 33.41 3.33
C THR A 12 -4.50 31.96 2.88
N PRO A 13 -3.97 31.02 3.67
CA PRO A 13 -3.93 29.64 3.28
C PRO A 13 -5.35 29.10 3.16
N PRO A 14 -5.65 28.26 2.15
CA PRO A 14 -6.98 27.72 1.95
C PRO A 14 -7.41 26.98 3.22
N ARG A 15 -8.46 27.48 3.87
CA ARG A 15 -9.01 26.91 5.09
C ARG A 15 -9.99 25.81 4.70
N TRP A 16 -9.44 24.66 4.31
CA TRP A 16 -10.24 23.48 3.98
C TRP A 16 -11.20 23.18 5.14
N PRO A 17 -12.50 22.95 4.87
CA PRO A 17 -13.45 22.61 5.92
C PRO A 17 -12.98 21.36 6.64
N LYS A 18 -13.09 21.34 7.98
CA LYS A 18 -12.63 20.23 8.82
C LYS A 18 -13.17 18.88 8.33
N ALA A 19 -14.40 18.88 7.81
CA ALA A 19 -15.04 17.72 7.20
C ALA A 19 -14.20 17.12 6.07
N PHE A 20 -13.75 17.92 5.10
CA PHE A 20 -12.96 17.42 3.97
C PHE A 20 -11.66 16.74 4.43
N ARG A 21 -10.96 17.33 5.41
CA ARG A 21 -9.73 16.75 5.96
C ARG A 21 -10.00 15.39 6.63
N MET A 22 -11.08 15.30 7.40
CA MET A 22 -11.48 14.05 8.05
C MET A 22 -11.86 12.98 7.03
N THR A 23 -12.61 13.34 6.00
CA THR A 23 -12.98 12.41 4.91
C THR A 23 -11.77 11.92 4.15
N ALA A 24 -10.82 12.81 3.82
CA ALA A 24 -9.58 12.42 3.15
C ALA A 24 -8.73 11.47 4.01
N LEU A 25 -8.57 11.76 5.30
CA LEU A 25 -7.85 10.89 6.23
C LEU A 25 -8.53 9.53 6.39
N ALA A 26 -9.86 9.51 6.53
CA ALA A 26 -10.63 8.26 6.59
C ALA A 26 -10.50 7.45 5.29
N GLY A 27 -10.51 8.10 4.14
CA GLY A 27 -10.29 7.47 2.84
C GLY A 27 -8.90 6.84 2.73
N VAL A 28 -7.85 7.56 3.11
CA VAL A 28 -6.47 7.05 3.14
C VAL A 28 -6.33 5.89 4.12
N ALA A 29 -6.90 6.02 5.33
CA ALA A 29 -6.90 4.93 6.32
C ALA A 29 -7.63 3.68 5.80
N GLY A 30 -8.77 3.85 5.14
CA GLY A 30 -9.49 2.77 4.48
C GLY A 30 -8.67 2.10 3.38
N LEU A 31 -7.99 2.88 2.53
CA LEU A 31 -7.10 2.38 1.48
C LEU A 31 -5.87 1.66 2.06
N LEU A 32 -5.35 2.11 3.20
CA LEU A 32 -4.25 1.44 3.90
C LEU A 32 -4.69 0.10 4.48
N ALA A 33 -5.86 0.05 5.13
CA ALA A 33 -6.43 -1.18 5.64
C ALA A 33 -6.68 -2.17 4.49
N LEU A 34 -7.32 -1.71 3.41
CA LEU A 34 -7.54 -2.52 2.21
C LEU A 34 -6.23 -2.97 1.58
N GLY A 35 -5.25 -2.08 1.42
CA GLY A 35 -3.94 -2.44 0.84
C GLY A 35 -3.17 -3.45 1.69
N SER A 36 -3.35 -3.43 3.00
CA SER A 36 -2.69 -4.35 3.94
C SER A 36 -3.34 -5.73 3.99
N PHE A 37 -4.67 -5.80 3.83
CA PHE A 37 -5.46 -7.04 3.94
C PHE A 37 -5.98 -7.57 2.60
N SER A 38 -5.71 -6.89 1.49
CA SER A 38 -6.19 -7.32 0.19
C SER A 38 -5.31 -8.39 -0.43
N ASP A 39 -5.99 -9.40 -0.97
CA ASP A 39 -5.45 -10.47 -1.80
C ASP A 39 -5.11 -9.97 -3.22
N PHE A 40 -4.49 -8.80 -3.31
CA PHE A 40 -4.10 -8.17 -4.56
C PHE A 40 -2.65 -8.48 -4.92
N ILE A 41 -2.46 -8.91 -6.17
CA ILE A 41 -1.17 -9.10 -6.80
C ILE A 41 -0.95 -7.91 -7.73
N PRO A 42 -0.11 -6.94 -7.34
CA PRO A 42 0.24 -5.83 -8.23
C PRO A 42 0.94 -6.33 -9.49
N ALA A 43 0.68 -5.67 -10.61
CA ALA A 43 1.40 -5.93 -11.84
C ALA A 43 2.92 -5.72 -11.66
N PRO A 44 3.77 -6.42 -12.45
CA PRO A 44 5.23 -6.37 -12.30
C PRO A 44 5.85 -4.97 -12.44
N PHE A 45 5.17 -4.06 -13.13
CA PHE A 45 5.63 -2.67 -13.25
C PHE A 45 5.29 -1.82 -12.00
N MET A 46 4.39 -2.28 -11.14
CA MET A 46 4.01 -1.66 -9.85
C MET A 46 4.62 -2.37 -8.63
N SER A 47 5.17 -3.56 -8.83
CA SER A 47 5.85 -4.34 -7.80
C SER A 47 7.35 -4.40 -8.08
N GLY A 48 8.17 -4.18 -7.06
CA GLY A 48 9.62 -4.37 -7.15
C GLY A 48 10.48 -3.13 -6.90
N ARG A 49 11.78 -3.30 -7.13
CA ARG A 49 12.86 -2.36 -6.76
C ARG A 49 12.70 -0.98 -7.41
N SER A 50 12.07 -0.91 -8.58
CA SER A 50 11.84 0.33 -9.35
C SER A 50 10.93 1.32 -8.62
N TRP A 51 10.04 0.86 -7.73
CA TRP A 51 9.14 1.74 -6.97
C TRP A 51 9.75 2.28 -5.68
N ILE A 52 10.89 1.75 -5.24
CA ILE A 52 11.52 2.20 -3.98
C ILE A 52 11.94 3.66 -4.08
N ALA A 53 12.66 4.04 -5.13
CA ALA A 53 13.13 5.40 -5.34
C ALA A 53 11.98 6.44 -5.48
N PRO A 54 10.97 6.26 -6.36
CA PRO A 54 9.89 7.24 -6.48
C PRO A 54 9.05 7.36 -5.20
N MET A 55 8.82 6.26 -4.47
CA MET A 55 8.09 6.32 -3.20
C MET A 55 8.89 7.01 -2.09
N TRP A 56 10.21 6.82 -2.06
CA TRP A 56 11.10 7.58 -1.17
C TRP A 56 11.10 9.08 -1.50
N LEU A 57 11.20 9.44 -2.77
CA LEU A 57 11.14 10.84 -3.21
C LEU A 57 9.79 11.47 -2.85
N LEU A 58 8.69 10.73 -3.05
CA LEU A 58 7.35 11.18 -2.66
C LEU A 58 7.23 11.36 -1.15
N GLY A 59 7.71 10.39 -0.36
CA GLY A 59 7.75 10.49 1.10
C GLY A 59 8.60 11.67 1.59
N ALA A 60 9.74 11.92 0.95
CA ALA A 60 10.60 13.06 1.25
C ALA A 60 9.93 14.39 0.89
N ALA A 61 9.28 14.48 -0.28
CA ALA A 61 8.53 15.66 -0.69
C ALA A 61 7.36 15.97 0.27
N MET A 62 6.61 14.94 0.69
CA MET A 62 5.56 15.10 1.70
C MET A 62 6.11 15.54 3.04
N THR A 63 7.22 14.95 3.49
CA THR A 63 7.89 15.34 4.73
C THR A 63 8.30 16.80 4.66
N ALA A 64 9.01 17.21 3.59
CA ALA A 64 9.42 18.59 3.36
C ALA A 64 8.22 19.54 3.32
N PHE A 65 7.12 19.14 2.70
CA PHE A 65 5.89 19.93 2.71
C PHE A 65 5.33 20.12 4.13
N ILE A 66 5.22 19.05 4.93
CA ILE A 66 4.76 19.13 6.33
C ILE A 66 5.67 20.02 7.16
N VAL A 67 6.98 19.85 7.02
CA VAL A 67 8.05 20.62 7.67
C VAL A 67 7.93 22.12 7.33
N VAL A 68 7.90 22.46 6.04
CA VAL A 68 7.83 23.84 5.56
C VAL A 68 6.54 24.51 6.01
N GLN A 69 5.40 23.82 5.91
CA GLN A 69 4.14 24.36 6.40
C GLN A 69 4.17 24.54 7.92
N GLY A 70 4.69 23.57 8.68
CA GLY A 70 4.87 23.67 10.13
C GLY A 70 5.69 24.90 10.54
N TYR A 71 6.76 25.22 9.80
CA TYR A 71 7.52 26.46 9.97
C TYR A 71 6.70 27.71 9.64
N ARG A 72 6.00 27.72 8.50
CA ARG A 72 5.21 28.88 8.04
C ARG A 72 4.06 29.23 8.97
N PHE A 73 3.42 28.23 9.58
CA PHE A 73 2.30 28.42 10.51
C PHE A 73 2.72 28.72 11.96
N GLY A 74 4.02 28.84 12.24
CA GLY A 74 4.53 29.24 13.55
C GLY A 74 4.45 28.16 14.64
N GLY A 75 3.88 26.98 14.37
CA GLY A 75 3.70 25.90 15.34
C GLY A 75 5.01 25.20 15.75
N TRP A 76 6.08 25.37 14.98
CA TRP A 76 7.32 24.61 15.17
C TRP A 76 8.33 25.22 16.15
N LYS A 77 8.22 26.51 16.48
CA LYS A 77 9.08 27.12 17.52
C LYS A 77 8.82 26.52 18.91
N VAL A 78 7.63 25.98 19.17
CA VAL A 78 7.23 25.41 20.48
C VAL A 78 7.67 23.94 20.64
N VAL A 79 7.79 23.18 19.54
CA VAL A 79 8.11 21.74 19.56
C VAL A 79 9.62 21.49 19.47
N VAL A 80 10.32 22.21 18.59
CA VAL A 80 11.77 22.04 18.36
C VAL A 80 12.59 22.44 19.60
N GLY A 81 12.16 23.47 20.34
CA GLY A 81 12.88 23.97 21.51
C GLY A 81 12.89 23.02 22.72
N LYS A 82 11.98 22.03 22.77
CA LYS A 82 11.82 21.14 23.93
C LYS A 82 12.35 19.72 23.69
N GLN A 83 12.38 19.25 22.43
CA GLN A 83 12.83 17.89 22.06
C GLN A 83 13.50 17.86 20.67
N LEU A 84 14.66 18.49 20.55
CA LEU A 84 15.46 18.55 19.31
C LEU A 84 15.76 17.17 18.72
N ILE A 85 16.25 16.23 19.55
CA ILE A 85 16.62 14.88 19.12
C ILE A 85 15.40 14.13 18.55
N ASN A 86 14.27 14.17 19.27
CA ASN A 86 13.04 13.49 18.83
C ASN A 86 12.49 14.10 17.53
N THR A 87 12.62 15.41 17.37
CA THR A 87 12.19 16.11 16.15
C THR A 87 13.06 15.74 14.95
N VAL A 88 14.38 15.70 15.12
CA VAL A 88 15.31 15.27 14.06
C VAL A 88 15.07 13.81 13.70
N LEU A 89 14.90 12.93 14.69
CA LEU A 89 14.58 11.53 14.47
C LEU A 89 13.27 11.37 13.68
N ALA A 90 12.21 12.09 14.06
CA ALA A 90 10.94 12.07 13.36
C ALA A 90 11.06 12.55 11.91
N ILE A 91 11.85 13.59 11.64
CA ILE A 91 12.10 14.09 10.27
C ILE A 91 12.89 13.08 9.45
N CYS A 92 13.84 12.36 10.04
CA CYS A 92 14.60 11.33 9.35
C CYS A 92 13.77 10.06 9.08
N LEU A 93 12.87 9.68 9.99
CA LEU A 93 12.01 8.50 9.84
C LEU A 93 10.76 8.76 9.01
N ALA A 94 10.29 10.01 8.91
CA ALA A 94 9.07 10.34 8.18
C ALA A 94 9.11 9.97 6.68
N PRO A 95 10.20 10.23 5.92
CA PRO A 95 10.27 9.88 4.50
C PRO A 95 10.07 8.39 4.20
N PRO A 96 10.77 7.44 4.85
CA PRO A 96 10.54 6.01 4.59
C PRO A 96 9.14 5.56 5.02
N LEU A 97 8.62 6.07 6.15
CA LEU A 97 7.27 5.73 6.62
C LEU A 97 6.19 6.24 5.66
N LEU A 98 6.26 7.52 5.26
CA LEU A 98 5.30 8.11 4.32
C LEU A 98 5.41 7.47 2.93
N GLY A 99 6.62 7.18 2.46
CA GLY A 99 6.84 6.45 1.22
C GLY A 99 6.22 5.05 1.25
N LEU A 100 6.39 4.31 2.35
CA LEU A 100 5.75 3.00 2.55
C LEU A 100 4.22 3.10 2.53
N LEU A 101 3.65 4.07 3.24
CA LEU A 101 2.20 4.27 3.26
C LEU A 101 1.67 4.63 1.87
N CYS A 102 2.36 5.51 1.14
CA CYS A 102 2.01 5.83 -0.25
C CYS A 102 2.08 4.59 -1.14
N TRP A 103 3.11 3.76 -0.97
CA TRP A 103 3.24 2.53 -1.72
C TRP A 103 2.09 1.56 -1.44
N ILE A 104 1.69 1.36 -0.18
CA ILE A 104 0.54 0.50 0.17
C ILE A 104 -0.74 1.00 -0.51
N VAL A 105 -0.98 2.31 -0.48
CA VAL A 105 -2.16 2.91 -1.11
C VAL A 105 -2.11 2.78 -2.64
N LEU A 106 -0.99 3.14 -3.27
CA LEU A 106 -0.87 3.26 -4.72
C LEU A 106 -0.61 1.93 -5.43
N ALA A 107 0.11 1.00 -4.81
CA ALA A 107 0.45 -0.29 -5.41
C ALA A 107 -0.52 -1.41 -5.00
N ARG A 108 -1.28 -1.25 -3.92
CA ARG A 108 -2.18 -2.31 -3.43
C ARG A 108 -3.62 -1.83 -3.29
N GLY A 109 -3.88 -0.83 -2.46
CA GLY A 109 -5.24 -0.38 -2.12
C GLY A 109 -6.02 0.12 -3.34
N ALA A 110 -5.50 1.13 -4.04
CA ALA A 110 -6.15 1.72 -5.20
C ALA A 110 -6.24 0.75 -6.40
N PRO A 111 -5.17 0.02 -6.78
CA PRO A 111 -5.23 -1.02 -7.79
C PRO A 111 -6.25 -2.12 -7.51
N TRP A 112 -6.43 -2.51 -6.25
CA TRP A 112 -7.43 -3.50 -5.88
C TRP A 112 -8.86 -2.97 -6.09
N ILE A 113 -9.14 -1.72 -5.71
CA ILE A 113 -10.45 -1.08 -5.97
C ILE A 113 -10.69 -1.00 -7.47
N TYR A 114 -9.70 -0.54 -8.22
CA TYR A 114 -9.79 -0.45 -9.67
C TYR A 114 -10.07 -1.82 -10.30
N THR A 115 -9.33 -2.86 -9.91
CA THR A 115 -9.49 -4.22 -10.45
C THR A 115 -10.84 -4.84 -10.03
N ARG A 116 -11.39 -4.43 -8.88
CA ARG A 116 -12.73 -4.86 -8.47
C ARG A 116 -13.83 -4.27 -9.37
N ILE A 117 -13.68 -3.01 -9.80
CA ILE A 117 -14.70 -2.27 -10.56
C ILE A 117 -14.55 -2.48 -12.07
N ALA A 118 -13.32 -2.42 -12.57
CA ALA A 118 -12.99 -2.43 -14.00
C ALA A 118 -12.23 -3.68 -14.45
N GLY A 119 -11.94 -4.61 -13.55
CA GLY A 119 -11.25 -5.85 -13.90
C GLY A 119 -12.17 -6.84 -14.61
N VAL A 120 -11.58 -7.60 -15.53
CA VAL A 120 -12.26 -8.68 -16.24
C VAL A 120 -12.13 -9.99 -15.47
N GLY A 121 -13.20 -10.79 -15.47
CA GLY A 121 -13.17 -12.14 -14.89
C GLY A 121 -12.15 -13.02 -15.62
N PHE A 122 -11.38 -13.80 -14.87
CA PHE A 122 -10.51 -14.81 -15.44
C PHE A 122 -10.69 -16.14 -14.71
N GLU A 123 -10.48 -17.22 -15.45
CA GLU A 123 -10.45 -18.59 -14.95
C GLU A 123 -9.33 -19.32 -15.67
N GLU A 124 -8.29 -19.70 -14.94
CA GLU A 124 -7.12 -20.37 -15.49
C GLU A 124 -6.67 -21.51 -14.56
N THR A 125 -6.26 -22.62 -15.16
CA THR A 125 -5.74 -23.78 -14.42
C THR A 125 -4.23 -23.61 -14.28
N HIS A 126 -3.73 -23.58 -13.05
CA HIS A 126 -2.31 -23.45 -12.76
C HIS A 126 -1.85 -24.63 -11.91
N LEU A 127 -0.64 -25.12 -12.17
CA LEU A 127 0.01 -26.08 -11.28
C LEU A 127 0.53 -25.35 -10.05
N MET A 128 0.06 -25.77 -8.88
CA MET A 128 0.43 -25.16 -7.61
C MET A 128 0.94 -26.21 -6.64
N GLN A 129 1.97 -25.89 -5.88
CA GLN A 129 2.60 -26.78 -4.91
C GLN A 129 1.88 -26.66 -3.57
N THR A 130 1.45 -27.79 -3.00
CA THR A 130 1.01 -27.81 -1.60
C THR A 130 2.22 -27.93 -0.68
N GLU A 131 2.20 -27.26 0.47
CA GLU A 131 3.30 -27.30 1.45
C GLU A 131 2.75 -27.31 2.88
N TYR A 132 3.39 -28.05 3.78
CA TYR A 132 3.12 -28.00 5.22
C TYR A 132 4.21 -27.27 6.00
N VAL A 133 3.79 -26.23 6.74
CA VAL A 133 4.67 -25.43 7.60
C VAL A 133 4.29 -25.64 9.07
N ARG A 134 5.12 -26.42 9.77
CA ARG A 134 4.90 -26.83 11.16
C ARG A 134 4.82 -25.67 12.15
N ASN A 135 5.62 -24.61 11.94
CA ASN A 135 5.76 -23.50 12.88
C ASN A 135 4.83 -22.30 12.59
N ALA A 136 3.86 -22.45 11.69
CA ALA A 136 2.91 -21.40 11.35
C ALA A 136 1.74 -21.38 12.35
N ARG A 137 1.44 -20.20 12.92
CA ARG A 137 0.33 -20.05 13.89
C ARG A 137 -1.05 -20.07 13.23
N THR A 138 -1.20 -19.45 12.06
CA THR A 138 -2.50 -19.25 11.40
C THR A 138 -2.68 -20.08 10.13
N CYS A 139 -1.59 -20.45 9.45
CA CYS A 139 -1.64 -21.06 8.12
C CYS A 139 -0.59 -22.17 8.01
N LYS A 140 -0.93 -23.37 8.51
CA LYS A 140 -0.07 -24.55 8.51
C LYS A 140 0.00 -25.25 7.16
N TYR A 141 -1.12 -25.30 6.44
CA TYR A 141 -1.20 -25.89 5.10
C TYR A 141 -1.29 -24.78 4.07
N ARG A 142 -0.36 -24.79 3.12
CA ARG A 142 -0.14 -23.71 2.17
C ARG A 142 -0.21 -24.23 0.75
N LEU A 143 -0.59 -23.35 -0.17
CA LEU A 143 -0.56 -23.55 -1.60
C LEU A 143 0.25 -22.40 -2.20
N SER A 144 1.35 -22.73 -2.88
CA SER A 144 2.31 -21.80 -3.46
C SER A 144 2.53 -22.12 -4.95
N GLY A 145 3.20 -21.22 -5.67
CA GLY A 145 3.48 -21.39 -7.10
C GLY A 145 2.43 -20.79 -8.03
N GLY A 146 2.73 -20.83 -9.33
CA GLY A 146 1.92 -20.22 -10.38
C GLY A 146 1.75 -18.70 -10.15
N PRO A 147 0.53 -18.13 -10.33
CA PRO A 147 0.31 -16.69 -10.19
C PRO A 147 0.49 -16.15 -8.75
N LEU A 148 0.79 -16.99 -7.77
CA LEU A 148 1.03 -16.59 -6.39
C LEU A 148 2.51 -16.23 -6.11
N GLU A 149 3.45 -16.54 -7.01
CA GLU A 149 4.89 -16.28 -6.78
C GLU A 149 5.18 -14.79 -6.55
N ASP A 150 4.57 -13.92 -7.35
CA ASP A 150 4.73 -12.46 -7.25
C ASP A 150 3.80 -11.82 -6.21
N ARG A 151 3.05 -12.63 -5.45
CA ARG A 151 2.13 -12.16 -4.40
C ARG A 151 2.86 -12.02 -3.06
N PHE A 152 2.38 -11.10 -2.24
CA PHE A 152 2.64 -11.12 -0.80
C PHE A 152 1.31 -11.18 -0.02
N PRO A 153 1.06 -12.21 0.81
CA PRO A 153 1.86 -13.42 0.97
C PRO A 153 1.88 -14.28 -0.32
N SER A 154 3.01 -14.92 -0.61
CA SER A 154 3.20 -15.79 -1.80
C SER A 154 2.55 -17.17 -1.69
N HIS A 155 1.56 -17.29 -0.79
CA HIS A 155 0.87 -18.52 -0.50
C HIS A 155 -0.61 -18.27 -0.16
N LEU A 156 -1.44 -19.27 -0.44
CA LEU A 156 -2.82 -19.37 0.01
C LEU A 156 -2.93 -20.43 1.10
N CYS A 157 -3.79 -20.20 2.09
CA CYS A 157 -4.09 -21.20 3.10
C CYS A 157 -5.09 -22.21 2.55
N ILE A 158 -4.74 -23.50 2.63
CA ILE A 158 -5.60 -24.59 2.20
C ILE A 158 -6.12 -25.39 3.40
N SER A 159 -7.19 -26.15 3.17
CA SER A 159 -7.70 -27.07 4.18
C SER A 159 -6.76 -28.27 4.35
N GLU A 160 -6.72 -28.80 5.56
CA GLU A 160 -5.97 -30.03 5.85
C GLU A 160 -6.43 -31.20 4.97
N GLN A 161 -7.73 -31.29 4.67
CA GLN A 161 -8.29 -32.34 3.80
C GLN A 161 -7.78 -32.26 2.37
N LEU A 162 -7.53 -31.05 1.85
CA LEU A 162 -6.95 -30.87 0.52
C LEU A 162 -5.47 -31.29 0.53
N TYR A 163 -4.72 -30.86 1.55
CA TYR A 163 -3.32 -31.25 1.71
C TYR A 163 -3.14 -32.76 1.87
N ARG A 164 -3.94 -33.42 2.73
CA ARG A 164 -3.83 -34.87 2.97
C ARG A 164 -4.08 -35.71 1.71
N ARG A 165 -4.84 -35.18 0.75
CA ARG A 165 -5.07 -35.86 -0.55
C ARG A 165 -3.85 -35.79 -1.46
N HIS A 166 -3.06 -34.72 -1.37
CA HIS A 166 -1.89 -34.48 -2.21
C HIS A 166 -0.77 -33.86 -1.35
N PRO A 167 -0.12 -34.62 -0.46
CA PRO A 167 0.88 -34.07 0.45
C PRO A 167 2.16 -33.72 -0.31
N ASP A 168 2.63 -32.47 -0.17
CA ASP A 168 3.86 -31.95 -0.78
C ASP A 168 3.97 -32.21 -2.29
N GLN A 169 2.82 -32.17 -3.00
CA GLN A 169 2.72 -32.45 -4.42
C GLN A 169 2.17 -31.25 -5.22
N PRO A 170 2.53 -31.15 -6.51
CA PRO A 170 1.90 -30.19 -7.41
C PRO A 170 0.48 -30.65 -7.75
N VAL A 171 -0.49 -29.78 -7.53
CA VAL A 171 -1.92 -29.98 -7.82
C VAL A 171 -2.36 -28.96 -8.86
N ALA A 172 -3.06 -29.43 -9.89
CA ALA A 172 -3.70 -28.53 -10.85
C ALA A 172 -4.89 -27.86 -10.16
N MET A 173 -4.83 -26.54 -10.01
CA MET A 173 -5.86 -25.75 -9.33
C MET A 173 -6.45 -24.75 -10.33
N ARG A 174 -7.78 -24.74 -10.44
CA ARG A 174 -8.52 -23.70 -11.16
C ARG A 174 -8.60 -22.46 -10.30
N VAL A 175 -7.89 -21.42 -10.72
CA VAL A 175 -7.87 -20.12 -10.06
C VAL A 175 -8.87 -19.22 -10.77
N ARG A 176 -9.82 -18.67 -10.02
CA ARG A 176 -10.81 -17.71 -10.50
C ARG A 176 -10.62 -16.37 -9.81
N GLY A 177 -10.82 -15.29 -10.57
CA GLY A 177 -10.64 -13.95 -10.04
C GLY A 177 -10.96 -12.85 -11.04
N GLN A 178 -10.42 -11.67 -10.76
CA GLN A 178 -10.48 -10.50 -11.62
C GLN A 178 -9.06 -10.06 -11.97
N ARG A 179 -8.80 -9.76 -13.24
CA ARG A 179 -7.52 -9.23 -13.71
C ARG A 179 -7.72 -7.88 -14.38
N SER A 180 -6.75 -6.99 -14.22
CA SER A 180 -6.70 -5.70 -14.91
C SER A 180 -5.25 -5.39 -15.29
N VAL A 181 -5.03 -4.29 -16.01
CA VAL A 181 -3.68 -3.78 -16.31
C VAL A 181 -2.89 -3.51 -15.02
N LEU A 182 -3.58 -3.21 -13.92
CA LEU A 182 -2.96 -2.89 -12.65
C LEU A 182 -2.57 -4.14 -11.82
N GLY A 183 -3.00 -5.33 -12.23
CA GLY A 183 -2.71 -6.57 -11.51
C GLY A 183 -3.91 -7.49 -11.44
N MET A 184 -3.89 -8.40 -10.47
CA MET A 184 -4.91 -9.45 -10.35
C MET A 184 -5.39 -9.64 -8.90
N ARG A 185 -6.66 -9.97 -8.78
CA ARG A 185 -7.34 -10.32 -7.53
C ARG A 185 -7.84 -11.74 -7.63
N ILE A 186 -7.43 -12.59 -6.71
CA ILE A 186 -7.91 -13.97 -6.62
C ILE A 186 -9.18 -13.99 -5.76
N ALA A 187 -10.24 -14.62 -6.27
CA ALA A 187 -11.50 -14.79 -5.53
C ALA A 187 -11.59 -16.20 -4.92
N SER A 188 -11.16 -17.22 -5.65
CA SER A 188 -11.19 -18.62 -5.22
C SER A 188 -10.18 -19.46 -5.99
N ALA A 189 -9.66 -20.50 -5.35
CA ALA A 189 -8.90 -21.57 -6.00
C ALA A 189 -9.59 -22.91 -5.67
N LEU A 190 -9.97 -23.66 -6.71
CA LEU A 190 -10.62 -24.96 -6.59
C LEU A 190 -9.79 -26.05 -7.28
N PRO A 191 -9.67 -27.25 -6.70
CA PRO A 191 -9.12 -28.41 -7.40
C PRO A 191 -10.06 -28.92 -8.50
#